data_AF-A0A7K1LSX5-F1
#
_entry.id   AF-A0A7K1LSX5-F1
#
_cell.length_a   1.000
_cell.length_b   1.000
_cell.length_c   1.000
_cell.angle_alpha   90.00
_cell.angle_beta   90.00
_cell.angle_gamma   90.00
#
_symmetry.space_group_name_H-M   'P 1'
#
loop_
_entity.id
_entity.type
_entity.pdbx_description
1 polymer ?
#
loop_
_entity_poly.entity_id
_entity_poly.type
_entity_poly.pdbx_seq_one_letter_code
_entity_poly.pdbx_strand_id
1 'polypeptide(L)'
;MTSKKFEKPEGKEHLDKDFLEELKHKIWSTKGTRFTADNRLKKIDKLSNLCINILSVYLIIFGLLSVYNIYNPNQASENLFAFSLTATSILLLLFSVFENSQNYPVKAKNFHDCALDLADLYNELQTFKTYKKDVGNLEKMQFCEDLQSRYQNILRRYENHKPIDSKMFKSNHMDYYKNLNNWFWFRTNIEYIFKTKFIYIGAIIVPGLILAKIILR
;
A
#
# COMPACT_ATOMS: atom_id res chain seq x y z
N MET A 1 -1.45 50.63 -1.97
CA MET A 1 -0.71 49.38 -2.28
C MET A 1 -1.72 48.25 -2.39
N THR A 2 -2.06 47.85 -3.61
CA THR A 2 -2.93 46.70 -3.89
C THR A 2 -2.19 45.43 -3.51
N SER A 3 -2.65 44.73 -2.46
CA SER A 3 -2.12 43.40 -2.11
C SER A 3 -2.38 42.48 -3.30
N LYS A 4 -1.33 42.02 -3.99
CA LYS A 4 -1.45 40.93 -4.95
C LYS A 4 -2.04 39.74 -4.20
N LYS A 5 -3.30 39.38 -4.51
CA LYS A 5 -3.87 38.10 -4.10
C LYS A 5 -2.91 37.03 -4.59
N PHE A 6 -2.34 36.26 -3.67
CA PHE A 6 -1.52 35.11 -4.01
C PHE A 6 -2.42 34.15 -4.80
N GLU A 7 -2.21 34.04 -6.11
CA GLU A 7 -2.89 33.06 -6.95
C GLU A 7 -2.45 31.67 -6.50
N LYS A 8 -3.32 30.99 -5.74
CA LYS A 8 -3.05 29.66 -5.22
C LYS A 8 -3.16 28.66 -6.38
N PRO A 9 -2.30 27.63 -6.44
CA PRO A 9 -2.35 26.61 -7.48
C PRO A 9 -3.68 25.82 -7.44
N GLU A 10 -4.21 25.49 -8.62
CA GLU A 10 -5.44 24.70 -8.80
C GLU A 10 -5.41 23.39 -7.99
N GLY A 11 -6.52 23.07 -7.31
CA GLY A 11 -6.63 21.93 -6.38
C GLY A 11 -6.51 22.30 -4.88
N LYS A 12 -6.23 23.57 -4.56
CA LYS A 12 -6.32 24.13 -3.20
C LYS A 12 -7.64 24.85 -2.89
N GLU A 13 -8.65 24.71 -3.73
CA GLU A 13 -9.97 25.36 -3.61
C GLU A 13 -10.70 25.06 -2.29
N HIS A 14 -10.33 23.98 -1.58
CA HIS A 14 -10.87 23.68 -0.26
C HIS A 14 -10.34 24.61 0.85
N LEU A 15 -9.20 25.28 0.64
CA LEU A 15 -8.64 26.28 1.57
C LEU A 15 -9.36 27.63 1.48
N ASP A 16 -10.27 27.81 0.52
CA ASP A 16 -11.12 28.99 0.39
C ASP A 16 -12.53 28.72 0.97
N LYS A 17 -12.75 27.51 1.52
CA LYS A 17 -14.00 27.08 2.15
C LYS A 17 -13.94 27.28 3.66
N ASP A 18 -15.11 27.28 4.29
CA ASP A 18 -15.25 27.29 5.74
C ASP A 18 -14.42 26.15 6.38
N PHE A 19 -13.88 26.41 7.59
CA PHE A 19 -12.99 25.48 8.28
C PHE A 19 -13.60 24.08 8.44
N LEU A 20 -14.92 24.01 8.68
CA LEU A 20 -15.66 22.75 8.76
C LEU A 20 -15.58 21.92 7.47
N GLU A 21 -15.59 22.56 6.30
CA GLU A 21 -15.43 21.87 5.00
C GLU A 21 -14.00 21.38 4.78
N GLU A 22 -13.00 22.16 5.19
CA GLU A 22 -11.60 21.74 5.16
C GLU A 22 -11.40 20.51 6.06
N LEU A 23 -11.92 20.56 7.28
CA LEU A 23 -11.85 19.47 8.24
C LEU A 23 -12.55 18.21 7.72
N LYS A 24 -13.72 18.36 7.08
CA LYS A 24 -14.42 17.26 6.39
C LYS A 24 -13.54 16.60 5.33
N HIS A 25 -12.94 17.40 4.45
CA HIS A 25 -12.08 16.88 3.39
C HIS A 25 -10.85 16.17 3.97
N LYS A 26 -10.23 16.76 5.00
CA LYS A 26 -9.08 16.19 5.69
C LYS A 26 -9.40 14.82 6.28
N ILE A 27 -10.46 14.71 7.09
CA ILE A 27 -10.89 13.45 7.69
C ILE A 27 -11.20 12.41 6.60
N TRP A 28 -11.97 12.79 5.58
CA TRP A 28 -12.33 11.89 4.47
C TRP A 28 -11.11 11.37 3.70
N SER A 29 -10.21 12.26 3.31
CA SER A 29 -9.02 11.92 2.52
C SER A 29 -8.07 11.05 3.33
N THR A 30 -7.86 11.38 4.61
CA THR A 30 -7.03 10.56 5.50
C THR A 30 -7.66 9.19 5.73
N LYS A 31 -8.95 9.11 6.02
CA LYS A 31 -9.70 7.84 6.15
C LYS A 31 -9.49 6.94 4.94
N GLY A 32 -9.77 7.45 3.73
CA GLY A 32 -9.66 6.67 2.50
C GLY A 32 -8.22 6.26 2.18
N THR A 33 -7.25 7.12 2.50
CA THR A 33 -5.82 6.79 2.38
C THR A 33 -5.42 5.65 3.33
N ARG A 34 -5.97 5.62 4.54
CA ARG A 34 -5.72 4.54 5.53
C ARG A 34 -6.29 3.20 5.08
N PHE A 35 -7.52 3.17 4.53
CA PHE A 35 -8.04 1.96 3.88
C PHE A 35 -7.22 1.52 2.66
N THR A 36 -6.64 2.47 1.92
CA THR A 36 -5.75 2.15 0.80
C THR A 36 -4.45 1.48 1.29
N ALA A 37 -3.89 1.95 2.40
CA ALA A 37 -2.72 1.35 3.05
C ALA A 37 -3.01 -0.08 3.57
N ASP A 38 -4.16 -0.29 4.24
CA ASP A 38 -4.65 -1.61 4.66
C ASP A 38 -4.68 -2.58 3.46
N ASN A 39 -5.40 -2.20 2.40
CA ASN A 39 -5.52 -3.02 1.19
C ASN A 39 -4.17 -3.30 0.52
N ARG A 40 -3.24 -2.34 0.52
CA ARG A 40 -1.89 -2.54 -0.01
C ARG A 40 -1.15 -3.60 0.77
N LEU A 41 -1.14 -3.51 2.09
CA LEU A 41 -0.42 -4.44 2.94
C LEU A 41 -1.00 -5.86 2.88
N LYS A 42 -2.32 -6.01 2.87
CA LYS A 42 -2.98 -7.32 2.63
C LYS A 42 -2.58 -7.95 1.30
N LYS A 43 -2.42 -7.15 0.25
CA LYS A 43 -1.97 -7.64 -1.07
C LYS A 43 -0.50 -8.05 -1.05
N ILE A 44 0.36 -7.27 -0.42
CA ILE A 44 1.79 -7.59 -0.27
C ILE A 44 1.94 -8.88 0.54
N ASP A 45 1.24 -9.01 1.66
CA ASP A 45 1.25 -10.22 2.50
C ASP A 45 0.91 -11.49 1.71
N LYS A 46 -0.23 -11.48 1.00
CA LYS A 46 -0.65 -12.60 0.16
C LYS A 46 0.39 -12.96 -0.91
N LEU A 47 0.95 -11.94 -1.57
CA LEU A 47 1.89 -12.14 -2.66
C LEU A 47 3.27 -12.61 -2.16
N SER A 48 3.73 -12.08 -1.03
CA SER A 48 4.97 -12.50 -0.37
C SER A 48 4.89 -13.95 0.08
N ASN A 49 3.82 -14.34 0.77
CA ASN A 49 3.60 -15.73 1.17
C ASN A 49 3.52 -16.67 -0.04
N LEU A 50 2.78 -16.29 -1.08
CA LEU A 50 2.73 -17.07 -2.33
C LEU A 50 4.11 -17.22 -2.97
N CYS A 51 4.90 -16.16 -3.00
CA CYS A 51 6.26 -16.16 -3.54
C CYS A 51 7.16 -17.12 -2.76
N ILE A 52 7.17 -17.08 -1.43
CA ILE A 52 7.98 -17.97 -0.59
C ILE A 52 7.57 -19.43 -0.81
N ASN A 53 6.27 -19.72 -0.88
CA ASN A 53 5.77 -21.06 -1.13
C ASN A 53 6.20 -21.58 -2.52
N ILE A 54 6.06 -20.77 -3.56
CA ILE A 54 6.48 -21.15 -4.92
C ILE A 54 8.00 -21.35 -5.01
N LEU A 55 8.80 -20.47 -4.39
CA LEU A 55 10.26 -20.63 -4.34
C LEU A 55 10.65 -21.92 -3.62
N SER A 56 9.94 -22.29 -2.55
CA SER A 56 10.15 -23.56 -1.85
C SER A 56 9.84 -24.75 -2.75
N VAL A 57 8.76 -24.70 -3.53
CA VAL A 57 8.44 -25.72 -4.54
C VAL A 57 9.54 -25.81 -5.60
N TYR A 58 10.07 -24.68 -6.08
CA TYR A 58 11.19 -24.71 -7.04
C TYR A 58 12.43 -25.39 -6.46
N LEU A 59 12.81 -25.11 -5.21
CA LEU A 59 13.95 -25.78 -4.57
C LEU A 59 13.75 -27.29 -4.50
N ILE A 60 12.54 -27.75 -4.18
CA ILE A 60 12.21 -29.18 -4.17
C ILE A 60 12.35 -29.76 -5.57
N ILE A 61 11.80 -29.12 -6.60
CA ILE A 61 11.90 -29.58 -7.98
C ILE A 61 13.37 -29.64 -8.43
N PHE A 62 14.16 -28.60 -8.19
CA PHE A 62 15.59 -28.59 -8.51
C PHE A 62 16.35 -29.69 -7.76
N GLY A 63 16.02 -29.94 -6.49
CA GLY A 63 16.56 -31.06 -5.73
C GLY A 63 16.25 -32.41 -6.37
N LEU A 64 15.01 -32.63 -6.81
CA LEU A 64 14.61 -33.86 -7.50
C LEU A 64 15.33 -34.02 -8.84
N LEU A 65 15.47 -32.94 -9.63
CA LEU A 65 16.23 -32.99 -10.89
C LEU A 65 17.68 -33.43 -10.65
N SER A 66 18.31 -32.96 -9.56
CA SER A 66 19.65 -33.39 -9.17
C SER A 66 19.71 -34.88 -8.85
N VAL A 67 18.77 -35.39 -8.06
CA VAL A 67 18.75 -36.78 -7.59
C VAL A 67 18.51 -37.76 -8.74
N TYR A 68 17.63 -37.41 -9.67
CA TYR A 68 17.30 -38.25 -10.82
C TYR A 68 18.19 -38.01 -12.04
N ASN A 69 19.20 -37.14 -11.94
CA ASN A 69 20.09 -36.76 -13.05
C ASN A 69 19.33 -36.30 -14.30
N ILE A 70 18.20 -35.60 -14.10
CA ILE A 70 17.37 -35.02 -15.17
C ILE A 70 17.92 -33.63 -15.49
N TYR A 71 19.20 -33.57 -15.85
CA TYR A 71 19.91 -32.38 -16.32
C TYR A 71 21.07 -32.83 -17.19
N ASN A 72 21.54 -31.98 -18.11
CA ASN A 72 22.61 -32.34 -19.03
C ASN A 72 23.97 -32.45 -18.29
N PRO A 73 24.53 -33.67 -18.09
CA PRO A 73 25.71 -33.89 -17.24
C PRO A 73 26.99 -33.29 -17.84
N ASN A 74 27.00 -33.00 -19.14
CA ASN A 74 28.16 -32.39 -19.81
C ASN A 74 28.27 -30.87 -19.55
N GLN A 75 27.26 -30.24 -18.94
CA GLN A 75 27.20 -28.77 -18.78
C GLN A 75 27.39 -28.29 -17.34
N ALA A 76 27.21 -29.14 -16.32
CA ALA A 76 27.28 -28.73 -14.92
C ALA A 76 27.84 -29.85 -14.02
N SER A 77 28.74 -29.49 -13.09
CA SER A 77 29.23 -30.43 -12.09
C SER A 77 28.20 -30.64 -10.98
N GLU A 78 28.02 -31.89 -10.56
CA GLU A 78 27.04 -32.28 -9.52
C GLU A 78 27.29 -31.51 -8.21
N ASN A 79 28.55 -31.37 -7.82
CA ASN A 79 28.96 -30.62 -6.62
C ASN A 79 28.58 -29.14 -6.70
N LEU A 80 28.72 -28.50 -7.86
CA LEU A 80 28.33 -27.10 -8.04
C LEU A 80 26.81 -26.93 -8.01
N PHE A 81 26.07 -27.91 -8.56
CA PHE A 81 24.61 -27.93 -8.48
C PHE A 81 24.14 -28.05 -7.03
N ALA A 82 24.67 -29.04 -6.29
CA ALA A 82 24.34 -29.27 -4.88
C ALA A 82 24.69 -28.06 -4.00
N PHE A 83 25.86 -27.45 -4.21
CA PHE A 83 26.27 -26.23 -3.52
C PHE A 83 25.30 -25.08 -3.81
N SER A 84 24.96 -24.86 -5.08
CA SER A 84 24.08 -23.76 -5.52
C SER A 84 22.66 -23.91 -4.97
N LEU A 85 22.13 -25.15 -4.96
CA LEU A 85 20.83 -25.47 -4.35
C LEU A 85 20.83 -25.18 -2.85
N THR A 86 21.88 -25.59 -2.14
CA THR A 86 22.04 -25.38 -0.70
C THR A 86 22.15 -23.88 -0.37
N ALA A 87 23.00 -23.15 -1.11
CA ALA A 87 23.16 -21.70 -0.93
C ALA A 87 21.86 -20.95 -1.18
N THR A 88 21.12 -21.30 -2.24
CA THR A 88 19.82 -20.69 -2.56
C THR A 88 18.78 -21.00 -1.49
N SER A 89 18.81 -22.19 -0.89
CA SER A 89 17.91 -22.56 0.21
C SER A 89 18.15 -21.71 1.46
N ILE A 90 19.42 -21.43 1.80
CA ILE A 90 19.77 -20.54 2.91
C ILE A 90 19.30 -19.10 2.60
N LEU A 91 19.49 -18.63 1.37
CA LEU A 91 18.99 -17.31 0.95
C LEU A 91 17.46 -17.23 1.02
N LEU A 92 16.74 -18.29 0.61
CA LEU A 92 15.28 -18.34 0.73
C LEU A 92 14.84 -18.29 2.20
N LEU A 93 15.54 -19.00 3.09
CA LEU A 93 15.26 -18.94 4.52
C LEU A 93 15.41 -17.51 5.06
N LEU A 94 16.51 -16.84 4.74
CA LEU A 94 16.73 -15.45 5.15
C LEU A 94 15.66 -14.51 4.57
N PHE A 95 15.29 -14.69 3.31
CA PHE A 95 14.21 -13.94 2.68
C PHE A 95 12.88 -14.16 3.39
N SER A 96 12.54 -15.41 3.73
CA SER A 96 11.32 -15.75 4.45
C SER A 96 11.26 -15.10 5.84
N VAL A 97 12.37 -15.13 6.59
CA VAL A 97 12.46 -14.48 7.90
C VAL A 97 12.30 -12.96 7.77
N PHE A 98 12.98 -12.35 6.79
CA PHE A 98 12.87 -10.93 6.53
C PHE A 98 11.44 -10.52 6.17
N GLU A 99 10.78 -11.22 5.26
CA GLU A 99 9.40 -10.93 4.87
C GLU A 99 8.43 -11.11 6.04
N ASN A 100 8.60 -12.15 6.86
CA ASN A 100 7.77 -12.35 8.05
C ASN A 100 7.94 -11.21 9.08
N SER A 101 9.16 -10.72 9.26
CA SER A 101 9.47 -9.59 10.17
C SER A 101 8.77 -8.28 9.80
N GLN A 102 8.33 -8.13 8.54
CA GLN A 102 7.59 -6.95 8.10
C GLN A 102 6.22 -6.82 8.77
N ASN A 103 5.67 -7.93 9.25
CA ASN A 103 4.41 -8.02 9.99
C ASN A 103 3.25 -7.30 9.29
N TYR A 104 3.10 -7.56 7.99
CA TYR A 104 2.11 -6.91 7.14
C TYR A 104 0.65 -7.07 7.65
N PRO A 105 0.20 -8.23 8.17
CA PRO A 105 -1.17 -8.38 8.66
C PRO A 105 -1.50 -7.44 9.83
N VAL A 106 -0.58 -7.32 10.81
CA VAL A 106 -0.78 -6.43 11.97
C VAL A 106 -0.82 -4.97 11.53
N LYS A 107 0.12 -4.55 10.68
CA LYS A 107 0.13 -3.19 10.14
C LYS A 107 -1.14 -2.90 9.34
N ALA A 108 -1.60 -3.84 8.51
CA ALA A 108 -2.83 -3.70 7.75
C ALA A 108 -4.05 -3.50 8.66
N LYS A 109 -4.16 -4.32 9.73
CA LYS A 109 -5.20 -4.17 10.75
C LYS A 109 -5.13 -2.80 11.44
N ASN A 110 -3.95 -2.33 11.83
CA ASN A 110 -3.79 -1.01 12.45
C ASN A 110 -4.26 0.13 11.52
N PHE A 111 -3.97 0.04 10.22
CA PHE A 111 -4.48 1.01 9.25
C PHE A 111 -5.99 0.90 9.04
N HIS A 112 -6.55 -0.31 9.10
CA HIS A 112 -7.98 -0.55 9.04
C HIS A 112 -8.71 0.07 10.24
N ASP A 113 -8.24 -0.22 11.45
CA ASP A 113 -8.79 0.29 12.71
C ASP A 113 -8.72 1.82 12.75
N CYS A 114 -7.59 2.41 12.33
CA CYS A 114 -7.45 3.86 12.16
C CYS A 114 -8.49 4.44 11.19
N ALA A 115 -8.75 3.76 10.09
CA ALA A 115 -9.73 4.21 9.11
C ALA A 115 -11.17 4.11 9.65
N LEU A 116 -11.49 3.12 10.49
CA LEU A 116 -12.77 3.01 11.18
C LEU A 116 -12.96 4.14 12.19
N ASP A 117 -11.96 4.42 13.03
CA ASP A 117 -12.02 5.55 13.98
C ASP A 117 -12.26 6.89 13.25
N LEU A 118 -11.61 7.09 12.10
CA LEU A 118 -11.82 8.27 11.26
C LEU A 118 -13.18 8.27 10.56
N ALA A 119 -13.76 7.09 10.30
CA ALA A 119 -15.10 6.97 9.74
C ALA A 119 -16.16 7.46 10.73
N ASP A 120 -15.99 7.16 12.01
CA ASP A 120 -16.89 7.63 13.07
C ASP A 120 -16.89 9.16 13.16
N LEU A 121 -15.71 9.79 13.19
CA LEU A 121 -15.60 11.26 13.15
C LEU A 121 -16.22 11.86 11.88
N TYR A 122 -16.02 11.20 10.74
CA TYR A 122 -16.59 11.65 9.48
C TYR A 122 -18.12 11.61 9.50
N ASN A 123 -18.69 10.54 10.04
CA ASN A 123 -20.15 10.35 10.14
C ASN A 123 -20.77 11.35 11.12
N GLU A 124 -20.10 11.63 12.23
CA GLU A 124 -20.51 12.66 13.18
C GLU A 124 -20.54 14.05 12.53
N LEU A 125 -19.48 14.43 11.81
CA LEU A 125 -19.44 15.68 11.05
C LEU A 125 -20.58 15.75 10.03
N GLN A 126 -20.82 14.67 9.27
CA GLN A 126 -21.91 14.66 8.30
C GLN A 126 -23.28 14.78 8.96
N THR A 127 -23.48 14.16 10.13
CA THR A 127 -24.70 14.29 10.92
C THR A 127 -24.91 15.74 11.36
N PHE A 128 -23.87 16.38 11.90
CA PHE A 128 -23.91 17.79 12.27
C PHE A 128 -24.31 18.68 11.09
N LYS A 129 -23.69 18.48 9.93
CA LYS A 129 -23.98 19.25 8.71
C LYS A 129 -25.38 19.03 8.14
N THR A 130 -25.90 17.81 8.19
CA THR A 130 -27.20 17.47 7.61
C THR A 130 -28.35 17.99 8.47
N TYR A 131 -28.25 17.83 9.79
CA TYR A 131 -29.38 18.03 10.70
C TYR A 131 -29.33 19.33 11.49
N LYS A 132 -28.17 19.98 11.65
CA LYS A 132 -28.07 21.27 12.34
C LYS A 132 -27.83 22.42 11.34
N LYS A 133 -28.91 22.91 10.72
CA LYS A 133 -28.85 23.91 9.65
C LYS A 133 -28.64 25.36 10.13
N ASP A 134 -29.02 25.68 11.36
CA ASP A 134 -29.03 27.05 11.90
C ASP A 134 -28.14 27.22 13.14
N VAL A 135 -26.99 26.54 13.14
CA VAL A 135 -26.04 26.61 14.27
C VAL A 135 -25.30 27.95 14.26
N GLY A 136 -25.27 28.62 15.41
CA GLY A 136 -24.48 29.83 15.62
C GLY A 136 -22.98 29.59 15.44
N ASN A 137 -22.24 30.65 15.08
CA ASN A 137 -20.79 30.54 14.82
C ASN A 137 -19.99 30.00 16.01
N LEU A 138 -20.40 30.32 17.25
CA LEU A 138 -19.74 29.84 18.46
C LEU A 138 -19.85 28.32 18.62
N GLU A 139 -21.05 27.75 18.44
CA GLU A 139 -21.26 26.30 18.54
C GLU A 139 -20.56 25.55 17.39
N LYS A 140 -20.53 26.13 16.17
CA LYS A 140 -19.74 25.58 15.05
C LYS A 140 -18.25 25.56 15.37
N MET A 141 -17.71 26.64 15.94
CA MET A 141 -16.31 26.73 16.34
C MET A 141 -15.96 25.66 17.39
N GLN A 142 -16.77 25.56 18.45
CA GLN A 142 -16.58 24.56 19.52
C GLN A 142 -16.65 23.12 18.97
N PHE A 143 -17.61 22.83 18.09
CA PHE A 143 -17.69 21.52 17.43
C PHE A 143 -16.44 21.22 16.60
N CYS A 144 -15.94 22.20 15.85
CA CYS A 144 -14.74 22.04 15.03
C CYS A 144 -13.48 21.81 15.87
N GLU A 145 -13.32 22.54 16.98
CA GLU A 145 -12.20 22.38 17.91
C GLU A 145 -12.18 21.00 18.57
N ASP A 146 -13.32 20.52 19.04
CA ASP A 146 -13.47 19.15 19.58
C ASP A 146 -13.12 18.09 18.53
N LEU A 147 -13.73 18.19 17.35
CA LEU A 147 -13.53 17.22 16.27
C LEU A 147 -12.07 17.21 15.79
N GLN A 148 -11.42 18.38 15.71
CA GLN A 148 -10.01 18.49 15.38
C GLN A 148 -9.13 17.84 16.46
N SER A 149 -9.41 18.07 17.74
CA SER A 149 -8.68 17.46 18.85
C SER A 149 -8.76 15.93 18.80
N ARG A 150 -9.97 15.39 18.62
CA ARG A 150 -10.21 13.94 18.48
C ARG A 150 -9.54 13.36 17.24
N TYR A 151 -9.59 14.07 16.11
CA TYR A 151 -8.87 13.69 14.89
C TYR A 151 -7.36 13.59 15.14
N GLN A 152 -6.75 14.57 15.82
CA GLN A 152 -5.31 14.52 16.15
C GLN A 152 -4.99 13.37 17.10
N ASN A 153 -5.84 13.12 18.09
CA ASN A 153 -5.66 12.01 19.02
C ASN A 153 -5.69 10.66 18.29
N ILE A 154 -6.59 10.46 17.33
CA ILE A 154 -6.59 9.27 16.48
C ILE A 154 -5.24 9.15 15.75
N LEU A 155 -4.78 10.21 15.08
CA LEU A 155 -3.52 10.14 14.31
C LEU A 155 -2.29 9.82 15.15
N ARG A 156 -2.25 10.27 16.42
CA ARG A 156 -1.13 9.98 17.33
C ARG A 156 -1.03 8.50 17.73
N ARG A 157 -2.12 7.73 17.62
CA ARG A 157 -2.16 6.30 18.00
C ARG A 157 -1.64 5.37 16.91
N TYR A 158 -1.54 5.82 15.67
CA TYR A 158 -1.28 4.95 14.52
C TYR A 158 -0.06 5.41 13.71
N GLU A 159 0.71 4.46 13.19
CA GLU A 159 1.85 4.71 12.30
C GLU A 159 1.45 5.47 11.03
N ASN A 160 2.39 6.16 10.37
CA ASN A 160 2.07 6.84 9.11
C ASN A 160 2.03 5.89 7.90
N HIS A 161 1.12 6.18 6.97
CA HIS A 161 1.03 5.46 5.70
C HIS A 161 2.17 5.87 4.74
N LYS A 162 2.37 5.13 3.64
CA LYS A 162 3.35 5.49 2.61
C LYS A 162 2.75 6.52 1.63
N PRO A 163 3.55 7.38 0.98
CA PRO A 163 3.03 8.36 0.01
C PRO A 163 2.23 7.75 -1.15
N ILE A 164 2.57 6.52 -1.54
CA ILE A 164 1.85 5.79 -2.60
C ILE A 164 0.38 5.54 -2.22
N ASP A 165 0.05 5.43 -0.93
CA ASP A 165 -1.32 5.20 -0.47
C ASP A 165 -2.21 6.41 -0.76
N SER A 166 -1.70 7.63 -0.54
CA SER A 166 -2.43 8.86 -0.84
C SER A 166 -2.57 9.09 -2.34
N LYS A 167 -1.51 8.80 -3.13
CA LYS A 167 -1.58 8.87 -4.59
C LYS A 167 -2.65 7.92 -5.13
N MET A 168 -2.66 6.67 -4.63
CA MET A 168 -3.61 5.65 -5.05
C MET A 168 -5.04 5.97 -4.62
N PHE A 169 -5.22 6.54 -3.42
CA PHE A 169 -6.51 7.08 -2.99
C PHE A 169 -7.02 8.16 -3.96
N LYS A 170 -6.17 9.15 -4.29
CA LYS A 170 -6.51 10.23 -5.22
C LYS A 170 -6.80 9.72 -6.63
N SER A 171 -6.05 8.76 -7.14
CA SER A 171 -6.29 8.17 -8.46
C SER A 171 -7.62 7.42 -8.53
N ASN A 172 -8.14 6.92 -7.40
CA ASN A 172 -9.44 6.26 -7.34
C ASN A 172 -10.62 7.24 -7.16
N HIS A 173 -10.34 8.54 -6.98
CA HIS A 173 -11.34 9.60 -6.77
C HIS A 173 -11.06 10.80 -7.68
N MET A 174 -10.73 10.55 -8.96
CA MET A 174 -10.43 11.62 -9.93
C MET A 174 -11.63 12.53 -10.22
N ASP A 175 -12.85 12.04 -10.01
CA ASP A 175 -14.09 12.82 -10.06
C ASP A 175 -14.11 13.93 -9.00
N TYR A 176 -13.55 13.66 -7.81
CA TYR A 176 -13.35 14.64 -6.75
C TYR A 176 -12.14 15.54 -7.02
N TYR A 177 -11.02 14.96 -7.48
CA TYR A 177 -9.78 15.67 -7.79
C TYR A 177 -9.68 16.03 -9.27
N LYS A 178 -10.55 16.95 -9.73
CA LYS A 178 -10.70 17.32 -11.15
C LYS A 178 -9.43 17.79 -11.86
N ASN A 179 -8.43 18.24 -11.10
CA ASN A 179 -7.13 18.66 -11.64
C ASN A 179 -6.21 17.47 -11.99
N LEU A 180 -6.61 16.24 -11.66
CA LEU A 180 -5.87 15.03 -12.01
C LEU A 180 -6.38 14.49 -13.35
N ASN A 181 -5.45 14.03 -14.17
CA ASN A 181 -5.73 13.47 -15.49
C ASN A 181 -5.47 11.94 -15.52
N ASN A 182 -5.87 11.30 -16.61
CA ASN A 182 -5.66 9.86 -16.82
C ASN A 182 -4.17 9.46 -16.77
N TRP A 183 -3.26 10.38 -17.10
CA TRP A 183 -1.83 10.15 -16.98
C TRP A 183 -1.39 9.98 -15.51
N PHE A 184 -1.92 10.78 -14.59
CA PHE A 184 -1.70 10.62 -13.16
C PHE A 184 -2.15 9.24 -12.67
N TRP A 185 -3.34 8.79 -13.11
CA TRP A 185 -3.85 7.45 -12.79
C TRP A 185 -2.92 6.36 -13.31
N PHE A 186 -2.54 6.42 -14.60
CA PHE A 186 -1.68 5.42 -15.21
C PHE A 186 -0.33 5.32 -14.49
N ARG A 187 0.35 6.47 -14.30
CA ARG A 187 1.63 6.53 -13.59
C ARG A 187 1.52 6.00 -12.15
N THR A 188 0.45 6.34 -11.44
CA THR A 188 0.23 5.88 -10.06
C THR A 188 0.06 4.37 -10.01
N ASN A 189 -0.69 3.78 -10.94
CA ASN A 189 -0.86 2.33 -11.02
C ASN A 189 0.46 1.60 -11.33
N ILE A 190 1.27 2.13 -12.26
CA ILE A 190 2.59 1.57 -12.56
C ILE A 190 3.52 1.68 -11.33
N GLU A 191 3.59 2.84 -10.69
CA GLU A 191 4.38 3.05 -9.47
C GLU A 191 3.93 2.10 -8.35
N TYR A 192 2.61 1.90 -8.22
CA TYR A 192 2.02 0.98 -7.24
C TYR A 192 2.44 -0.45 -7.52
N ILE A 193 2.30 -0.95 -8.76
CA ILE A 193 2.72 -2.30 -9.14
C ILE A 193 4.21 -2.49 -8.89
N PHE A 194 5.04 -1.53 -9.27
CA PHE A 194 6.48 -1.60 -9.07
C PHE A 194 6.85 -1.71 -7.58
N LYS A 195 6.24 -0.87 -6.73
CA LYS A 195 6.52 -0.85 -5.28
C LYS A 195 5.92 -2.00 -4.48
N THR A 196 4.97 -2.76 -5.04
CA THR A 196 4.21 -3.76 -4.28
C THR A 196 4.27 -5.17 -4.85
N LYS A 197 4.53 -5.34 -6.13
CA LYS A 197 4.43 -6.64 -6.82
C LYS A 197 5.68 -7.05 -7.58
N PHE A 198 6.44 -6.09 -8.11
CA PHE A 198 7.51 -6.36 -9.08
C PHE A 198 8.52 -7.41 -8.60
N ILE A 199 9.05 -7.25 -7.38
CA ILE A 199 10.06 -8.16 -6.81
C ILE A 199 9.50 -9.59 -6.71
N TYR A 200 8.28 -9.75 -6.18
CA TYR A 200 7.67 -11.06 -6.00
C TYR A 200 7.33 -11.75 -7.33
N ILE A 201 6.81 -10.99 -8.31
CA ILE A 201 6.52 -11.53 -9.65
C ILE A 201 7.82 -11.99 -10.32
N GLY A 202 8.89 -11.19 -10.23
CA GLY A 202 10.20 -11.56 -10.75
C GLY A 202 10.74 -12.84 -10.10
N ALA A 203 10.65 -12.93 -8.77
CA ALA A 203 11.09 -14.10 -8.01
C ALA A 203 10.29 -15.38 -8.35
N ILE A 204 9.01 -15.26 -8.74
CA ILE A 204 8.20 -16.40 -9.18
C ILE A 204 8.55 -16.83 -10.63
N ILE A 205 8.72 -15.86 -11.54
CA ILE A 205 8.86 -16.15 -12.98
C ILE A 205 10.28 -16.61 -13.33
N VAL A 206 11.32 -15.95 -12.79
CA VAL A 206 12.71 -16.20 -13.20
C VAL A 206 13.15 -17.66 -12.97
N PRO A 207 12.92 -18.28 -11.80
CA PRO A 207 13.28 -19.68 -11.59
C PRO A 207 12.50 -20.63 -12.50
N GLY A 208 11.24 -20.32 -12.83
CA GLY A 208 10.44 -21.11 -13.75
C GLY A 208 10.98 -21.10 -15.17
N LEU A 209 11.47 -19.95 -15.66
CA LEU A 209 12.14 -19.85 -16.95
C LEU A 209 13.47 -20.62 -16.98
N ILE A 210 14.23 -20.57 -15.87
CA ILE A 210 15.48 -21.34 -15.71
C ILE A 210 15.17 -22.85 -15.73
N LEU A 211 14.16 -23.28 -14.98
CA LEU A 211 13.71 -24.67 -14.92
C LEU A 211 13.29 -25.17 -16.31
N ALA A 212 12.46 -24.41 -17.02
CA ALA A 212 12.02 -24.74 -18.37
C ALA A 212 13.21 -24.89 -19.34
N LYS A 213 14.21 -23.99 -19.23
CA LYS A 213 15.43 -24.05 -20.05
C LYS A 213 16.28 -25.30 -19.75
N ILE A 214 16.32 -25.77 -18.50
CA ILE A 214 17.07 -26.97 -18.09
C ILE A 214 16.39 -28.25 -18.61
N ILE A 215 15.05 -28.29 -18.63
CA ILE A 215 14.29 -29.48 -19.06
C ILE A 215 14.20 -29.59 -20.59
N LEU A 216 14.07 -28.46 -21.30
CA LEU A 216 13.86 -28.42 -22.75
C LEU A 216 15.17 -28.46 -23.58
N ARG A 217 16.34 -28.50 -22.94
CA ARG A 217 17.67 -28.59 -23.58
C ARG A 217 18.43 -29.80 -23.09
#